data_AF-A0A0R3QTR4-F1
#
_entry.id   AF-A0A0R3QTR4-F1
#
_cell.length_a   1.000
_cell.length_b   1.000
_cell.length_c   1.000
_cell.angle_alpha   90.00
_cell.angle_beta   90.00
_cell.angle_gamma   90.00
#
_symmetry.space_group_name_H-M   'P 1'
#
loop_
_entity.id
_entity.type
_entity.pdbx_description
1 polymer ?
#
loop_
_entity_poly.entity_id
_entity_poly.type
_entity_poly.pdbx_seq_one_letter_code
_entity_poly.pdbx_strand_id
1 'polypeptide(L)'
;MLELNVKQSGISKRVLNVLYRKTKSGKIVKRVHEQYLRNDIGCGLDSCKNCQPVEGHSLTNLVVQISSTVPTNHAIILDSSALIRFHHLFDNLKFTNIIITQTVWGDVKRSSPPSYKSMYTLCYDSPDRKIYVFMDDFHYETHLDRIAGESEEERLTRSLITCAKFYENHWKQLSIIPIIVCGTNVTKEQLKKQFENVFTLQEYIEGMEDNTDLLDKLAVYNAECDARGRILFPEYLAHDMIQNGIRSGKFKKATFQVSRENYTEAYVHVDEGTTWFIQGRINMNRAVNGDTVAVELLPESEWTCPQKVIRLRDVEEIEMKDAVDKEEDKDEDEIQRKKPRMEDKIPSARVVGVIKRNWRQYCGMILQPAVKDSTRVLFAAAERLIPRIRIETRQAEHLKGKRIIVAIDSWPRDSRYPIGHYVRSIGIAGDRETENEVLLLEHDVPHGPFSDAVYSCLPEVPWHVPNESHRKDLRSLTICSVDPPGCTDIDDAFHCIQTASDRYEVIISSFFF
;
A
#
# COMPACT_ATOMS: atom_id res chain seq x y z
N MET A 1 30.64 -7.37 -39.12
CA MET A 1 31.18 -6.78 -37.88
C MET A 1 31.24 -5.29 -38.09
N LEU A 2 30.28 -4.54 -37.56
CA LEU A 2 30.32 -3.07 -37.57
C LEU A 2 31.20 -2.64 -36.40
N GLU A 3 32.38 -2.10 -36.73
CA GLU A 3 33.24 -1.40 -35.78
C GLU A 3 32.44 -0.25 -35.16
N LEU A 4 32.26 -0.32 -33.85
CA LEU A 4 31.71 0.79 -33.07
C LEU A 4 32.67 1.96 -33.24
N ASN A 5 32.19 3.04 -33.88
CA ASN A 5 32.89 4.31 -33.92
C ASN A 5 32.80 4.93 -32.51
N VAL A 6 33.77 4.59 -31.66
CA VAL A 6 33.89 5.01 -30.26
C VAL A 6 34.21 6.52 -30.22
N LYS A 7 33.18 7.36 -30.37
CA LYS A 7 33.23 8.80 -30.09
C LYS A 7 32.27 9.23 -28.96
N GLN A 8 31.72 8.28 -28.22
CA GLN A 8 31.07 8.53 -26.93
C GLN A 8 32.03 8.04 -25.85
N SER A 9 32.66 8.97 -25.13
CA SER A 9 33.58 8.69 -24.03
C SER A 9 32.93 7.76 -23.01
N GLY A 10 33.62 6.71 -22.58
CA GLY A 10 33.23 5.87 -21.44
C GLY A 10 32.65 4.49 -21.77
N ILE A 11 32.32 4.17 -23.02
CA ILE A 11 31.79 2.85 -23.40
C ILE A 11 32.94 1.87 -23.67
N SER A 12 32.99 0.76 -22.92
CA SER A 12 34.03 -0.27 -23.01
C SER A 12 33.57 -1.51 -23.79
N LYS A 13 32.37 -2.03 -23.53
CA LYS A 13 31.89 -3.29 -24.11
C LYS A 13 30.39 -3.26 -24.38
N ARG A 14 29.94 -3.90 -25.46
CA ARG A 14 28.50 -4.11 -25.74
C ARG A 14 28.11 -5.55 -25.40
N VAL A 15 27.04 -5.72 -24.63
CA VAL A 15 26.44 -7.01 -24.24
C VAL A 15 24.98 -7.06 -24.73
N LEU A 16 24.50 -8.25 -25.08
CA LEU A 16 23.11 -8.47 -25.51
C LEU A 16 22.34 -9.19 -24.41
N ASN A 17 21.35 -8.52 -23.83
CA ASN A 17 20.47 -9.11 -22.83
C ASN A 17 19.20 -9.64 -23.50
N VAL A 18 18.98 -10.95 -23.40
CA VAL A 18 17.87 -11.65 -24.06
C VAL A 18 16.83 -12.05 -23.02
N LEU A 19 15.60 -11.57 -23.19
CA LEU A 19 14.47 -11.84 -22.31
C LEU A 19 13.34 -12.51 -23.09
N TYR A 20 12.79 -13.58 -22.53
CA TYR A 20 11.61 -14.25 -23.06
C TYR A 20 10.38 -13.83 -22.25
N ARG A 21 9.34 -13.31 -22.90
CA ARG A 21 8.10 -12.91 -22.25
C ARG A 21 6.90 -13.58 -22.91
N LYS A 22 6.04 -14.20 -22.11
CA LYS A 22 4.74 -14.71 -22.56
C LYS A 22 3.75 -13.56 -22.65
N THR A 23 3.10 -13.40 -23.79
CA THR A 23 2.03 -12.40 -23.98
C THR A 23 0.72 -12.87 -23.35
N LYS A 24 -0.24 -11.96 -23.16
CA LYS A 24 -1.60 -12.30 -22.72
C LYS A 24 -2.29 -13.32 -23.63
N SER A 25 -1.92 -13.37 -24.90
CA SER A 25 -2.38 -14.35 -25.89
C SER A 25 -1.61 -15.68 -25.88
N GLY A 26 -0.68 -15.87 -24.94
CA GLY A 26 0.09 -17.11 -24.79
C GLY A 26 1.30 -17.25 -25.71
N LYS A 27 1.56 -16.31 -26.63
CA LYS A 27 2.74 -16.32 -27.50
C LYS A 27 4.01 -15.97 -26.71
N ILE A 28 5.10 -16.66 -26.98
CA ILE A 28 6.42 -16.36 -26.40
C ILE A 28 7.11 -15.36 -27.32
N VAL A 29 7.43 -14.18 -26.79
CA VAL A 29 8.16 -13.13 -27.50
C VAL A 29 9.56 -13.03 -26.93
N LYS A 30 10.57 -13.08 -27.80
CA LYS A 30 11.97 -12.83 -27.48
C LYS A 30 12.24 -11.33 -27.64
N ARG A 31 12.62 -10.66 -26.55
CA ARG A 31 13.15 -9.28 -26.59
C ARG A 31 14.65 -9.33 -26.40
N VAL A 32 15.36 -8.60 -27.25
CA VAL A 32 16.81 -8.45 -27.18
C VAL A 32 17.08 -6.98 -26.90
N HIS A 33 17.77 -6.70 -25.81
CA HIS A 33 18.18 -5.36 -25.41
C HIS A 33 19.71 -5.27 -25.50
N GLU A 34 20.21 -4.23 -26.16
CA GLU A 34 21.64 -3.91 -26.12
C GLU A 34 21.95 -3.19 -24.81
N GLN A 35 22.97 -3.67 -24.11
CA GLN A 35 23.46 -3.10 -22.87
C GLN A 35 24.92 -2.69 -23.06
N TYR A 36 25.21 -1.41 -22.81
CA TYR A 36 26.53 -0.83 -23.00
C TYR A 36 27.22 -0.74 -21.65
N LEU A 37 28.32 -1.48 -21.50
CA LEU A 37 29.16 -1.46 -20.32
C LEU A 37 30.12 -0.29 -20.38
N ARG A 38 30.23 0.39 -19.24
CA ARG A 38 30.92 1.66 -19.08
C ARG A 38 32.08 1.54 -18.11
N ASN A 39 33.15 2.30 -18.36
CA ASN A 39 34.32 2.40 -17.48
C ASN A 39 34.45 3.80 -16.83
N ASP A 40 33.49 4.69 -17.06
CA ASP A 40 33.44 6.05 -16.52
C ASP A 40 32.45 6.21 -15.35
N ILE A 41 31.84 5.11 -14.89
CA ILE A 41 30.98 5.13 -13.70
C ILE A 41 31.87 5.17 -12.46
N GLY A 42 31.84 6.29 -11.73
CA GLY A 42 32.64 6.49 -10.53
C GLY A 42 32.19 5.66 -9.33
N CYS A 43 33.10 5.46 -8.37
CA CYS A 43 32.81 4.81 -7.09
C CYS A 43 31.97 5.68 -6.12
N GLY A 44 31.69 6.93 -6.49
CA GLY A 44 30.91 7.87 -5.69
C GLY A 44 31.66 8.50 -4.52
N LEU A 45 32.92 8.16 -4.27
CA LEU A 45 33.73 8.74 -3.19
C LEU A 45 34.44 10.02 -3.66
N ASP A 46 34.23 11.14 -2.94
CA ASP A 46 34.81 12.44 -3.29
C ASP A 46 36.35 12.45 -3.27
N SER A 47 36.96 11.65 -2.39
CA SER A 47 38.42 11.58 -2.28
C SER A 47 39.09 10.63 -3.27
N CYS A 48 38.32 9.94 -4.12
CA CYS A 48 38.90 9.03 -5.10
C CYS A 48 39.51 9.80 -6.28
N LYS A 49 40.83 9.67 -6.46
CA LYS A 49 41.56 10.31 -7.57
C LYS A 49 41.41 9.58 -8.91
N ASN A 50 40.94 8.32 -8.89
CA ASN A 50 40.79 7.47 -10.07
C ASN A 50 39.41 7.58 -10.72
N CYS A 51 38.44 8.21 -10.06
CA CYS A 51 37.07 8.35 -10.55
C CYS A 51 36.73 9.83 -10.79
N GLN A 52 35.77 10.09 -11.68
CA GLN A 52 35.18 11.43 -11.80
C GLN A 52 34.30 11.73 -10.58
N PRO A 53 34.35 12.95 -10.03
CA PRO A 53 33.47 13.36 -8.94
C PRO A 53 32.01 13.38 -9.42
N VAL A 54 31.10 12.96 -8.53
CA VAL A 54 29.66 12.93 -8.80
C VAL A 54 29.03 14.14 -8.12
N GLU A 55 28.20 14.91 -8.82
CA GLU A 55 27.55 16.08 -8.21
C GLU A 55 26.46 15.65 -7.21
N GLY A 56 26.44 16.27 -6.02
CA GLY A 56 25.33 16.23 -5.05
C GLY A 56 25.32 15.09 -4.03
N HIS A 57 25.62 13.84 -4.42
CA HIS A 57 25.40 12.64 -3.57
C HIS A 57 26.65 11.81 -3.28
N SER A 58 27.84 12.42 -3.36
CA SER A 58 29.08 11.71 -3.10
C SER A 58 29.24 11.24 -1.66
N LEU A 59 29.84 10.06 -1.50
CA LEU A 59 30.36 9.52 -0.26
C LEU A 59 31.54 10.39 0.21
N THR A 60 31.63 10.56 1.53
CA THR A 60 32.68 11.38 2.15
C THR A 60 33.58 10.52 3.04
N ASN A 61 34.83 10.91 3.27
CA ASN A 61 35.66 10.22 4.26
C ASN A 61 35.11 10.52 5.65
N LEU A 62 34.74 9.46 6.40
CA LEU A 62 34.25 9.62 7.75
C LEU A 62 35.39 10.09 8.65
N VAL A 63 35.18 11.25 9.28
CA VAL A 63 36.08 11.81 10.31
C VAL A 63 35.68 11.31 11.71
N VAL A 64 34.47 10.77 11.84
CA VAL A 64 33.86 10.29 13.10
C VAL A 64 33.56 8.80 13.00
N GLN A 65 33.84 8.05 14.07
CA GLN A 65 33.52 6.64 14.17
C GLN A 65 32.00 6.46 14.34
N ILE A 66 31.34 5.80 13.38
CA ILE A 66 29.87 5.63 13.39
C ILE A 66 29.44 4.43 14.26
N SER A 67 30.23 3.36 14.27
CA SER A 67 29.91 2.13 14.99
C SER A 67 31.18 1.51 15.57
N SER A 68 31.06 0.96 16.77
CA SER A 68 32.09 0.17 17.45
C SER A 68 32.27 -1.22 16.85
N THR A 69 31.25 -1.74 16.13
CA THR A 69 31.32 -3.03 15.40
C THR A 69 32.30 -2.97 14.23
N VAL A 70 32.42 -1.80 13.59
CA VAL A 70 33.38 -1.54 12.51
C VAL A 70 34.13 -0.24 12.85
N PRO A 71 35.23 -0.33 13.60
CA PRO A 71 35.93 0.85 14.15
C PRO A 71 36.71 1.65 13.11
N THR A 72 36.68 1.21 11.84
CA THR A 72 37.34 1.86 10.70
C THR A 72 36.33 2.63 9.85
N ASN A 73 36.80 3.62 9.11
CA ASN A 73 35.99 4.35 8.13
C ASN A 73 35.45 3.35 7.09
N HIS A 74 34.13 3.31 6.91
CA HIS A 74 33.46 2.31 6.07
C HIS A 74 32.28 2.89 5.29
N ALA A 75 31.87 2.19 4.23
CA ALA A 75 30.65 2.46 3.47
C ALA A 75 29.71 1.27 3.53
N ILE A 76 28.41 1.53 3.66
CA ILE A 76 27.38 0.51 3.86
C ILE A 76 26.76 0.13 2.52
N ILE A 77 26.99 -1.10 2.06
CA ILE A 77 26.28 -1.67 0.91
C ILE A 77 25.04 -2.40 1.43
N LEU A 78 23.85 -1.94 1.02
CA LEU A 78 22.58 -2.51 1.47
C LEU A 78 22.11 -3.64 0.55
N ASP A 79 21.60 -4.71 1.16
CA ASP A 79 20.87 -5.75 0.43
C ASP A 79 19.38 -5.36 0.20
N SER A 80 18.69 -6.12 -0.64
CA SER A 80 17.25 -5.90 -0.90
C SER A 80 16.37 -6.17 0.32
N SER A 81 16.71 -7.16 1.17
CA SER A 81 15.95 -7.51 2.37
C SER A 81 15.97 -6.40 3.44
N ALA A 82 17.10 -5.71 3.60
CA ALA A 82 17.31 -4.61 4.51
C ALA A 82 16.52 -3.39 4.06
N LEU A 83 16.53 -3.08 2.76
CA LEU A 83 15.74 -1.99 2.20
C LEU A 83 14.24 -2.27 2.29
N ILE A 84 13.78 -3.47 1.93
CA ILE A 84 12.36 -3.81 1.98
C ILE A 84 11.83 -3.77 3.41
N ARG A 85 12.57 -4.34 4.37
CA ARG A 85 12.10 -4.47 5.77
C ARG A 85 12.32 -3.22 6.60
N PHE A 86 13.41 -2.49 6.36
CA PHE A 86 13.92 -1.48 7.28
C PHE A 86 14.20 -0.12 6.62
N HIS A 87 13.63 0.19 5.45
CA HIS A 87 13.86 1.49 4.80
C HIS A 87 13.60 2.71 5.70
N HIS A 88 12.63 2.62 6.61
CA HIS A 88 12.32 3.68 7.58
C HIS A 88 13.46 3.98 8.56
N LEU A 89 14.35 3.01 8.83
CA LEU A 89 15.49 3.21 9.73
C LEU A 89 16.58 4.05 9.07
N PHE A 90 16.75 3.93 7.74
CA PHE A 90 17.73 4.71 6.98
C PHE A 90 17.35 6.18 6.79
N ASP A 91 16.16 6.58 7.24
CA ASP A 91 15.81 8.00 7.40
C ASP A 91 16.60 8.66 8.54
N ASN A 92 17.15 7.89 9.48
CA ASN A 92 17.96 8.44 10.56
C ASN A 92 19.31 8.96 10.02
N LEU A 93 19.66 10.21 10.37
CA LEU A 93 20.91 10.89 10.00
C LEU A 93 22.19 10.16 10.46
N LYS A 94 22.07 9.23 11.42
CA LYS A 94 23.19 8.40 11.87
C LYS A 94 23.73 7.48 10.76
N PHE A 95 22.88 7.05 9.84
CA PHE A 95 23.32 6.28 8.69
C PHE A 95 23.91 7.22 7.63
N THR A 96 25.22 7.10 7.41
CA THR A 96 25.93 7.86 6.38
C THR A 96 26.75 6.93 5.50
N ASN A 97 27.13 7.40 4.31
CA ASN A 97 27.85 6.64 3.30
C ASN A 97 27.17 5.31 2.89
N ILE A 98 25.90 5.40 2.52
CA ILE A 98 25.14 4.24 2.02
C ILE A 98 25.35 4.10 0.52
N ILE A 99 25.60 2.87 0.07
CA ILE A 99 25.66 2.47 -1.33
C ILE A 99 24.51 1.51 -1.62
N ILE A 100 23.75 1.84 -2.65
CA ILE A 100 22.68 0.98 -3.16
C ILE A 100 23.06 0.58 -4.58
N THR A 101 23.17 -0.71 -4.86
CA THR A 101 23.45 -1.18 -6.22
C THR A 101 22.20 -1.10 -7.09
N GLN A 102 22.35 -0.84 -8.39
CA GLN A 102 21.25 -0.79 -9.35
C GLN A 102 20.47 -2.11 -9.40
N THR A 103 21.14 -3.25 -9.27
CA THR A 103 20.48 -4.57 -9.21
C THR A 103 19.56 -4.71 -8.00
N VAL A 104 20.03 -4.31 -6.81
CA VAL A 104 19.22 -4.26 -5.58
C VAL A 104 18.08 -3.25 -5.72
N TRP A 105 18.37 -2.07 -6.27
CA TRP A 105 17.38 -1.02 -6.50
C TRP A 105 16.22 -1.48 -7.41
N GLY A 106 16.57 -2.21 -8.48
CA GLY A 106 15.62 -2.81 -9.40
C GLY A 106 14.79 -3.91 -8.74
N ASP A 107 15.36 -4.66 -7.80
CA ASP A 107 14.65 -5.69 -7.04
C ASP A 107 13.65 -5.08 -6.05
N VAL A 108 14.08 -4.10 -5.25
CA VAL A 108 13.20 -3.38 -4.31
C VAL A 108 12.03 -2.74 -5.05
N LYS A 109 12.26 -2.16 -6.24
CA LYS A 109 11.19 -1.59 -7.08
C LYS A 109 10.13 -2.61 -7.51
N ARG A 110 10.51 -3.87 -7.75
CA ARG A 110 9.59 -4.94 -8.13
C ARG A 110 8.88 -5.55 -6.91
N SER A 111 9.62 -5.77 -5.84
CA SER A 111 9.18 -6.50 -4.65
C SER A 111 8.37 -5.61 -3.69
N SER A 112 8.78 -4.36 -3.48
CA SER A 112 8.09 -3.39 -2.61
C SER A 112 8.16 -1.96 -3.19
N PRO A 113 7.21 -1.59 -4.08
CA PRO A 113 7.10 -0.23 -4.60
C PRO A 113 7.03 0.88 -3.52
N PRO A 114 6.37 0.69 -2.35
CA PRO A 114 6.37 1.69 -1.29
C PRO A 114 7.76 1.96 -0.71
N SER A 115 8.52 0.91 -0.42
CA SER A 115 9.90 1.02 0.09
C SER A 115 10.81 1.70 -0.92
N TYR A 116 10.64 1.40 -2.21
CA TYR A 116 11.34 2.09 -3.31
C TYR A 116 11.02 3.59 -3.33
N LYS A 117 9.74 3.99 -3.23
CA LYS A 117 9.35 5.40 -3.25
C LYS A 117 9.93 6.16 -2.05
N SER A 118 9.89 5.56 -0.86
CA SER A 118 10.46 6.15 0.36
C SER A 118 11.98 6.35 0.22
N MET A 119 12.71 5.33 -0.25
CA MET A 119 14.15 5.46 -0.45
C MET A 119 14.49 6.39 -1.61
N TYR A 120 13.66 6.48 -2.66
CA TYR A 120 13.87 7.39 -3.78
C TYR A 120 13.90 8.85 -3.32
N THR A 121 12.94 9.24 -2.47
CA THR A 121 12.90 10.58 -1.87
C THR A 121 14.13 10.84 -0.98
N LEU A 122 14.61 9.84 -0.25
CA LEU A 122 15.84 9.95 0.53
C LEU A 122 17.10 10.09 -0.34
N CYS A 123 17.16 9.40 -1.49
CA CYS A 123 18.34 9.40 -2.36
C CYS A 123 18.45 10.65 -3.23
N TYR A 124 17.33 11.20 -3.72
CA TYR A 124 17.35 12.26 -4.74
C TYR A 124 16.74 13.59 -4.29
N ASP A 125 15.74 13.57 -3.39
CA ASP A 125 15.06 14.80 -2.95
C ASP A 125 15.72 15.43 -1.71
N SER A 126 16.61 14.69 -1.04
CA SER A 126 17.29 15.10 0.20
C SER A 126 18.79 15.36 -0.04
N PRO A 127 19.24 16.61 -0.28
CA PRO A 127 20.64 16.90 -0.65
C PRO A 127 21.65 16.66 0.48
N ASP A 128 21.19 16.67 1.74
CA ASP A 128 22.06 16.43 2.90
C ASP A 128 22.38 14.93 3.12
N ARG A 129 21.74 14.03 2.38
CA ARG A 129 21.91 12.59 2.53
C ARG A 129 23.07 12.07 1.67
N LYS A 130 24.00 11.36 2.32
CA LYS A 130 25.17 10.72 1.69
C LYS A 130 24.82 9.29 1.25
N ILE A 131 23.89 9.19 0.29
CA ILE A 131 23.45 7.92 -0.29
C ILE A 131 23.78 7.92 -1.79
N TYR A 132 24.54 6.93 -2.23
CA TYR A 132 24.97 6.79 -3.62
C TYR A 132 24.35 5.55 -4.27
N VAL A 133 23.74 5.73 -5.45
CA VAL A 133 23.22 4.60 -6.24
C VAL A 133 24.26 4.21 -7.29
N PHE A 134 24.90 3.06 -7.08
CA PHE A 134 25.94 2.56 -7.96
C PHE A 134 25.36 1.71 -9.10
N MET A 135 25.67 2.09 -10.34
CA MET A 135 25.18 1.43 -11.55
C MET A 135 25.98 0.17 -11.88
N ASP A 136 25.86 -0.87 -11.03
CA ASP A 136 26.66 -2.09 -11.10
C ASP A 136 26.47 -2.89 -12.38
N ASP A 137 25.24 -2.97 -12.89
CA ASP A 137 24.93 -3.73 -14.11
C ASP A 137 25.41 -3.01 -15.39
N PHE A 138 25.68 -1.70 -15.33
CA PHE A 138 26.26 -0.94 -16.44
C PHE A 138 27.78 -0.76 -16.34
N HIS A 139 28.40 -1.13 -15.23
CA HIS A 139 29.84 -0.96 -15.03
C HIS A 139 30.64 -2.18 -15.53
N TYR A 140 31.74 -1.94 -16.23
CA TYR A 140 32.51 -2.95 -16.96
C TYR A 140 33.03 -4.10 -16.08
N GLU A 141 33.47 -3.82 -14.85
CA GLU A 141 34.06 -4.84 -13.97
C GLU A 141 33.04 -5.56 -13.08
N THR A 142 31.86 -4.96 -12.87
CA THR A 142 30.84 -5.47 -11.95
C THR A 142 29.67 -6.13 -12.67
N HIS A 143 29.55 -5.95 -13.98
CA HIS A 143 28.50 -6.57 -14.79
C HIS A 143 28.60 -8.10 -14.76
N LEU A 144 27.46 -8.76 -14.57
CA LEU A 144 27.36 -10.21 -14.52
C LEU A 144 26.53 -10.79 -15.66
N ASP A 145 27.18 -11.65 -16.45
CA ASP A 145 26.52 -12.49 -17.43
C ASP A 145 25.51 -13.44 -16.75
N ARG A 146 24.38 -13.70 -17.44
CA ARG A 146 23.35 -14.64 -16.98
C ARG A 146 23.87 -16.08 -17.11
N ILE A 147 23.79 -16.85 -16.03
CA ILE A 147 24.12 -18.28 -16.04
C ILE A 147 22.83 -19.08 -16.26
N ALA A 148 22.88 -20.10 -17.12
CA ALA A 148 21.71 -20.93 -17.40
C ALA A 148 21.33 -21.76 -16.16
N GLY A 149 20.07 -21.64 -15.72
CA GLY A 149 19.54 -22.36 -14.55
C GLY A 149 19.72 -21.64 -13.21
N GLU A 150 20.41 -20.49 -13.18
CA GLU A 150 20.53 -19.65 -11.98
C GLU A 150 19.20 -18.94 -11.68
N SER A 151 18.80 -18.93 -10.41
CA SER A 151 17.66 -18.16 -9.94
C SER A 151 17.96 -16.66 -9.86
N GLU A 152 16.94 -15.81 -9.89
CA GLU A 152 17.15 -14.36 -9.77
C GLU A 152 17.72 -13.98 -8.39
N GLU A 153 17.43 -14.74 -7.33
CA GLU A 153 17.99 -14.53 -5.98
C GLU A 153 19.48 -14.86 -5.89
N GLU A 154 19.91 -15.96 -6.51
CA GLU A 154 21.33 -16.32 -6.61
C GLU A 154 22.10 -15.27 -7.41
N ARG A 155 21.52 -14.79 -8.52
CA ARG A 155 22.11 -13.72 -9.33
C ARG A 155 22.26 -12.43 -8.53
N LEU A 156 21.23 -12.03 -7.76
CA LEU A 156 21.27 -10.84 -6.91
C LEU A 156 22.39 -10.94 -5.87
N THR A 157 22.48 -12.08 -5.20
CA THR A 157 23.53 -12.37 -4.21
C THR A 157 24.92 -12.27 -4.83
N ARG A 158 25.11 -12.88 -6.01
CA ARG A 158 26.37 -12.82 -6.75
C ARG A 158 26.73 -11.40 -7.20
N SER A 159 25.74 -10.60 -7.62
CA SER A 159 25.93 -9.19 -7.99
C SER A 159 26.42 -8.37 -6.81
N LEU A 160 25.77 -8.53 -5.65
CA LEU A 160 26.14 -7.82 -4.42
C LEU A 160 27.57 -8.13 -3.98
N ILE A 161 27.96 -9.41 -3.99
CA ILE A 161 29.32 -9.86 -3.65
C ILE A 161 30.34 -9.31 -4.65
N THR A 162 30.03 -9.34 -5.95
CA THR A 162 30.93 -8.83 -6.99
C THR A 162 31.16 -7.32 -6.81
N CYS A 163 30.11 -6.57 -6.49
CA CYS A 163 30.21 -5.15 -6.15
C CYS A 163 31.07 -4.92 -4.91
N ALA A 164 30.85 -5.68 -3.83
CA ALA A 164 31.62 -5.54 -2.60
C ALA A 164 33.12 -5.80 -2.83
N LYS A 165 33.47 -6.84 -3.59
CA LYS A 165 34.86 -7.15 -3.99
C LYS A 165 35.48 -6.09 -4.89
N PHE A 166 34.68 -5.49 -5.77
CA PHE A 166 35.13 -4.34 -6.57
C PHE A 166 35.51 -3.16 -5.67
N TYR A 167 34.63 -2.78 -4.74
CA TYR A 167 34.93 -1.70 -3.80
C TYR A 167 36.13 -2.03 -2.91
N GLU A 168 36.26 -3.27 -2.44
CA GLU A 168 37.38 -3.71 -1.62
C GLU A 168 38.71 -3.57 -2.38
N ASN A 169 38.75 -3.98 -3.65
CA ASN A 169 39.94 -3.85 -4.49
C ASN A 169 40.24 -2.40 -4.89
N HIS A 170 39.20 -1.64 -5.25
CA HIS A 170 39.32 -0.26 -5.70
C HIS A 170 39.76 0.67 -4.55
N TRP A 171 39.33 0.38 -3.32
CA TRP A 171 39.65 1.16 -2.14
C TRP A 171 40.86 0.64 -1.34
N LYS A 172 41.62 -0.35 -1.82
CA LYS A 172 42.85 -0.83 -1.13
C LYS A 172 43.85 0.27 -0.77
N GLN A 173 43.90 1.34 -1.56
CA GLN A 173 44.79 2.48 -1.36
C GLN A 173 44.15 3.62 -0.55
N LEU A 174 42.87 3.48 -0.19
CA LEU A 174 42.09 4.44 0.56
C LEU A 174 41.82 3.87 1.95
N SER A 175 41.62 4.74 2.93
CA SER A 175 41.33 4.33 4.32
C SER A 175 39.84 4.04 4.53
N ILE A 176 39.16 3.42 3.55
CA ILE A 176 37.73 3.10 3.62
C ILE A 176 37.48 1.64 3.22
N ILE A 177 36.63 0.94 3.98
CA ILE A 177 36.25 -0.45 3.68
C ILE A 177 34.76 -0.58 3.33
N PRO A 178 34.38 -1.42 2.35
CA PRO A 178 32.98 -1.72 2.11
C PRO A 178 32.48 -2.79 3.09
N ILE A 179 31.31 -2.57 3.67
CA ILE A 179 30.61 -3.56 4.49
C ILE A 179 29.24 -3.87 3.87
N ILE A 180 28.78 -5.11 3.98
CA ILE A 180 27.43 -5.48 3.55
C ILE A 180 26.54 -5.55 4.78
N VAL A 181 25.43 -4.82 4.76
CA VAL A 181 24.40 -4.87 5.80
C VAL A 181 23.14 -5.53 5.24
N CYS A 182 22.74 -6.61 5.90
CA CYS A 182 21.61 -7.45 5.49
C CYS A 182 20.51 -7.50 6.55
N GLY A 183 19.29 -7.86 6.13
CA GLY A 183 18.13 -7.88 7.01
C GLY A 183 17.95 -9.18 7.81
N THR A 184 18.57 -10.30 7.42
CA THR A 184 18.38 -11.61 8.07
C THR A 184 19.69 -12.33 8.36
N ASN A 185 19.67 -13.23 9.37
CA ASN A 185 20.79 -14.11 9.66
C ASN A 185 21.04 -15.13 8.52
N VAL A 186 19.99 -15.57 7.82
CA VAL A 186 20.12 -16.52 6.70
C VAL A 186 20.91 -15.91 5.54
N THR A 187 20.57 -14.68 5.14
CA THR A 187 21.30 -13.94 4.10
C THR A 187 22.74 -13.64 4.53
N LYS A 188 22.95 -13.32 5.82
CA LYS A 188 24.30 -13.13 6.38
C LYS A 188 25.17 -14.37 6.18
N GLU A 189 24.71 -15.54 6.61
CA GLU A 189 25.46 -16.79 6.50
C GLU A 189 25.76 -17.19 5.05
N GLN A 190 24.88 -16.85 4.10
CA GLN A 190 25.12 -17.06 2.68
C GLN A 190 26.20 -16.14 2.11
N LEU A 191 26.12 -14.83 2.41
CA LEU A 191 27.06 -13.82 1.95
C LEU A 191 28.45 -14.01 2.59
N LYS A 192 28.48 -14.38 3.87
CA LYS A 192 29.71 -14.56 4.66
C LYS A 192 30.63 -15.67 4.12
N LYS A 193 30.08 -16.62 3.35
CA LYS A 193 30.87 -17.66 2.66
C LYS A 193 31.83 -17.11 1.61
N GLN A 194 31.54 -15.93 1.05
CA GLN A 194 32.30 -15.36 -0.07
C GLN A 194 32.86 -13.96 0.19
N PHE A 195 32.44 -13.30 1.27
CA PHE A 195 32.88 -11.97 1.69
C PHE A 195 32.86 -11.87 3.22
N GLU A 196 33.95 -11.44 3.86
CA GLU A 196 34.07 -11.52 5.33
C GLU A 196 33.28 -10.42 6.07
N ASN A 197 33.24 -9.20 5.53
CA ASN A 197 32.64 -8.03 6.18
C ASN A 197 31.11 -7.93 5.97
N VAL A 198 30.38 -8.92 6.48
CA VAL A 198 28.92 -9.00 6.41
C VAL A 198 28.32 -8.98 7.80
N PHE A 199 27.42 -8.02 8.04
CA PHE A 199 26.74 -7.82 9.30
C PHE A 199 25.22 -7.82 9.09
N THR A 200 24.48 -8.21 10.11
CA THR A 200 23.05 -7.90 10.13
C THR A 200 22.83 -6.45 10.53
N LEU A 201 21.69 -5.88 10.13
CA LEU A 201 21.33 -4.53 10.55
C LEU A 201 21.27 -4.39 12.08
N GLN A 202 20.87 -5.47 12.78
CA GLN A 202 20.87 -5.53 14.23
C GLN A 202 22.28 -5.39 14.81
N GLU A 203 23.21 -6.24 14.40
CA GLU A 203 24.62 -6.19 14.87
C GLU A 203 25.30 -4.86 14.57
N TYR A 204 24.92 -4.24 13.45
CA TYR A 204 25.45 -2.93 13.07
C TYR A 204 24.92 -1.81 13.98
N ILE A 205 23.63 -1.83 14.31
CA ILE A 205 22.99 -0.86 15.21
C ILE A 205 23.44 -1.05 16.67
N GLU A 206 23.63 -2.30 17.13
CA GLU A 206 24.16 -2.60 18.47
C GLU A 206 25.53 -1.95 18.71
N GLY A 207 26.33 -1.76 17.66
CA GLY A 207 27.61 -1.06 17.75
C GLY A 207 27.55 0.47 17.70
N MET A 208 26.42 1.09 17.33
CA MET A 208 26.33 2.56 17.24
C MET A 208 26.18 3.22 18.62
N GLU A 209 26.66 4.46 18.74
CA GLU A 209 26.39 5.30 19.91
C GLU A 209 24.94 5.84 19.90
N ASP A 210 24.30 5.94 21.08
CA ASP A 210 22.88 6.34 21.25
C ASP A 210 21.90 5.48 20.42
N ASN A 211 22.00 4.16 20.53
CA ASN A 211 21.26 3.21 19.70
C ASN A 211 19.89 2.76 20.26
N THR A 212 19.47 3.26 21.42
CA THR A 212 18.23 2.85 22.11
C THR A 212 16.98 2.99 21.22
N ASP A 213 16.77 4.16 20.60
CA ASP A 213 15.63 4.40 19.69
C ASP A 213 15.66 3.51 18.43
N LEU A 214 16.86 3.17 17.92
CA LEU A 214 17.00 2.30 16.74
C LEU A 214 16.81 0.82 17.10
N LEU A 215 17.28 0.41 18.27
CA LEU A 215 17.09 -0.94 18.80
C LEU A 215 15.63 -1.19 19.17
N ASP A 216 14.94 -0.23 19.77
CA ASP A 216 13.50 -0.33 20.07
C ASP A 216 12.69 -0.47 18.79
N LYS A 217 13.00 0.33 17.75
CA LYS A 217 12.38 0.17 16.43
C LYS A 217 12.67 -1.20 15.84
N LEU A 218 13.91 -1.70 15.90
CA LEU A 218 14.25 -3.06 15.44
C LEU A 218 13.51 -4.15 16.22
N ALA A 219 13.44 -4.04 17.55
CA ALA A 219 12.80 -5.00 18.45
C ALA A 219 11.29 -5.07 18.20
N VAL A 220 10.65 -3.92 17.96
CA VAL A 220 9.24 -3.83 17.55
C VAL A 220 8.99 -4.53 16.21
N TYR A 221 9.95 -4.53 15.29
CA TYR A 221 9.89 -5.28 14.03
C TYR A 221 10.22 -6.77 14.17
N ASN A 222 11.15 -7.15 15.07
CA ASN A 222 11.52 -8.54 15.33
C ASN A 222 10.47 -9.27 16.15
N ALA A 223 9.88 -8.63 17.17
CA ALA A 223 8.75 -9.15 17.94
C ALA A 223 7.51 -9.36 17.05
N GLU A 224 7.34 -8.50 16.04
CA GLU A 224 6.40 -8.79 14.97
C GLU A 224 6.79 -10.06 14.23
N CYS A 225 8.03 -10.22 13.75
CA CYS A 225 8.50 -11.44 13.07
C CYS A 225 8.34 -12.74 13.88
N ASP A 226 8.50 -12.71 15.20
CA ASP A 226 8.23 -13.88 16.05
C ASP A 226 6.71 -14.15 16.17
N ALA A 227 5.88 -13.10 16.17
CA ALA A 227 4.44 -13.24 15.97
C ALA A 227 4.06 -13.67 14.52
N ARG A 228 4.92 -13.41 13.52
CA ARG A 228 4.77 -13.91 12.14
C ARG A 228 4.97 -15.42 12.01
N GLY A 229 5.38 -16.12 13.08
CA GLY A 229 5.43 -17.57 13.12
C GLY A 229 4.05 -18.26 13.12
N ARG A 230 3.00 -17.59 13.62
CA ARG A 230 1.62 -18.12 13.57
C ARG A 230 0.88 -17.55 12.36
N ILE A 231 0.85 -18.34 11.29
CA ILE A 231 0.01 -18.07 10.12
C ILE A 231 -1.46 -18.07 10.58
N LEU A 232 -2.09 -16.89 10.60
CA LEU A 232 -3.50 -16.73 10.98
C LEU A 232 -4.45 -17.03 9.82
N PHE A 233 -4.04 -16.70 8.58
CA PHE A 233 -4.88 -16.82 7.40
C PHE A 233 -4.26 -17.76 6.35
N PRO A 234 -5.10 -18.56 5.66
CA PRO A 234 -4.67 -19.31 4.49
C PRO A 234 -4.14 -18.40 3.38
N GLU A 235 -3.18 -18.90 2.63
CA GLU A 235 -2.65 -18.23 1.45
C GLU A 235 -3.69 -18.22 0.32
N TYR A 236 -3.72 -17.14 -0.47
CA TYR A 236 -4.60 -17.10 -1.63
C TYR A 236 -4.05 -17.97 -2.74
N LEU A 237 -4.96 -18.62 -3.47
CA LEU A 237 -4.58 -19.37 -4.65
C LEU A 237 -4.00 -18.44 -5.72
N ALA A 238 -3.07 -18.96 -6.52
CA ALA A 238 -2.51 -18.23 -7.64
C ALA A 238 -3.61 -17.85 -8.66
N HIS A 239 -3.44 -16.70 -9.31
CA HIS A 239 -4.47 -16.13 -10.18
C HIS A 239 -4.91 -17.08 -11.31
N ASP A 240 -3.98 -17.83 -11.88
CA ASP A 240 -4.22 -18.84 -12.90
C ASP A 240 -5.05 -20.03 -12.39
N MET A 241 -4.77 -20.50 -11.17
CA MET A 241 -5.58 -21.54 -10.51
C MET A 241 -7.00 -21.05 -10.23
N ILE A 242 -7.16 -19.80 -9.78
CA ILE A 242 -8.48 -19.19 -9.58
C ILE A 242 -9.24 -19.12 -10.90
N GLN A 243 -8.62 -18.62 -11.97
CA GLN A 243 -9.26 -18.50 -13.28
C GLN A 243 -9.66 -19.87 -13.85
N ASN A 244 -8.78 -20.87 -13.74
CA ASN A 244 -9.09 -22.23 -14.18
C ASN A 244 -10.20 -22.87 -13.36
N GLY A 245 -10.20 -22.66 -12.03
CA GLY A 245 -11.23 -23.14 -11.13
C GLY A 245 -12.59 -22.47 -11.36
N ILE A 246 -12.61 -21.21 -11.79
CA ILE A 246 -13.84 -20.53 -12.22
C ILE A 246 -14.37 -21.15 -13.52
N ARG A 247 -13.49 -21.41 -14.50
CA ARG A 247 -13.90 -22.05 -15.78
C ARG A 247 -14.40 -23.48 -15.61
N SER A 248 -13.81 -24.24 -14.68
CA SER A 248 -14.25 -25.60 -14.37
C SER A 248 -15.50 -25.64 -13.49
N GLY A 249 -15.98 -24.49 -12.99
CA GLY A 249 -17.11 -24.39 -12.08
C GLY A 249 -16.81 -24.78 -10.63
N LYS A 250 -15.54 -25.09 -10.30
CA LYS A 250 -15.11 -25.42 -8.93
C LYS A 250 -15.19 -24.19 -8.00
N PHE A 251 -14.79 -23.03 -8.51
CA PHE A 251 -14.91 -21.76 -7.80
C PHE A 251 -15.95 -20.89 -8.46
N LYS A 252 -16.64 -20.08 -7.67
CA LYS A 252 -17.54 -19.07 -8.20
C LYS A 252 -17.04 -17.67 -7.85
N LYS A 253 -17.26 -16.74 -8.77
CA LYS A 253 -17.01 -15.31 -8.55
C LYS A 253 -18.21 -14.75 -7.80
N ALA A 254 -17.98 -13.99 -6.74
CA ALA A 254 -19.06 -13.44 -5.92
C ALA A 254 -18.69 -12.07 -5.32
N THR A 255 -19.69 -11.30 -4.95
CA THR A 255 -19.52 -10.06 -4.17
C THR A 255 -19.61 -10.38 -2.69
N PHE A 256 -18.58 -10.01 -1.92
CA PHE A 256 -18.47 -10.27 -0.49
C PHE A 256 -19.15 -9.18 0.34
N GLN A 257 -20.08 -9.55 1.21
CA GLN A 257 -20.83 -8.63 2.06
C GLN A 257 -20.79 -9.09 3.51
N VAL A 258 -20.29 -8.24 4.40
CA VAL A 258 -20.23 -8.55 5.84
C VAL A 258 -21.62 -8.32 6.47
N SER A 259 -22.00 -9.16 7.44
CA SER A 259 -23.25 -8.97 8.19
C SER A 259 -23.17 -7.73 9.07
N ARG A 260 -24.25 -6.93 9.11
CA ARG A 260 -24.38 -5.78 10.00
C ARG A 260 -24.55 -6.18 11.47
N GLU A 261 -25.02 -7.40 11.70
CA GLU A 261 -25.32 -7.91 13.04
C GLU A 261 -24.15 -8.70 13.64
N ASN A 262 -23.28 -9.27 12.80
CA ASN A 262 -22.14 -10.07 13.26
C ASN A 262 -20.93 -9.90 12.33
N TYR A 263 -19.87 -9.28 12.83
CA TYR A 263 -18.67 -9.01 12.03
C TYR A 263 -17.86 -10.28 11.68
N THR A 264 -18.17 -11.43 12.30
CA THR A 264 -17.57 -12.74 11.98
C THR A 264 -18.37 -13.54 10.96
N GLU A 265 -19.45 -12.95 10.44
CA GLU A 265 -20.36 -13.55 9.46
C GLU A 265 -20.44 -12.69 8.21
N ALA A 266 -20.49 -13.35 7.06
CA ALA A 266 -20.62 -12.70 5.77
C ALA A 266 -21.47 -13.53 4.82
N TYR A 267 -21.99 -12.86 3.80
CA TYR A 267 -22.73 -13.44 2.70
C TYR A 267 -22.00 -13.13 1.40
N VAL A 268 -21.98 -14.11 0.50
CA VAL A 268 -21.44 -13.93 -0.84
C VAL A 268 -22.52 -14.11 -1.88
N HIS A 269 -22.68 -13.10 -2.73
CA HIS A 269 -23.68 -13.06 -3.79
C HIS A 269 -23.03 -13.47 -5.10
N VAL A 270 -23.37 -14.66 -5.59
CA VAL A 270 -22.72 -15.26 -6.75
C VAL A 270 -23.38 -14.81 -8.05
N ASP A 271 -24.67 -15.07 -8.17
CA ASP A 271 -25.54 -14.78 -9.32
C ASP A 271 -26.89 -14.27 -8.78
N GLU A 272 -27.77 -13.74 -9.64
CA GLU A 272 -29.11 -13.27 -9.27
C GLU A 272 -29.92 -14.39 -8.56
N GLY A 273 -29.95 -14.36 -7.24
CA GLY A 273 -30.69 -15.29 -6.38
C GLY A 273 -29.87 -16.37 -5.66
N THR A 274 -28.56 -16.53 -5.95
CA THR A 274 -27.72 -17.50 -5.21
C THR A 274 -26.82 -16.80 -4.20
N THR A 275 -27.07 -17.08 -2.92
CA THR A 275 -26.27 -16.57 -1.81
C THR A 275 -25.66 -17.72 -1.01
N TRP A 276 -24.38 -17.60 -0.66
CA TRP A 276 -23.71 -18.53 0.25
C TRP A 276 -23.26 -17.81 1.51
N PHE A 277 -23.24 -18.54 2.61
CA PHE A 277 -22.86 -18.03 3.92
C PHE A 277 -21.38 -18.30 4.20
N ILE A 278 -20.72 -17.38 4.87
CA ILE A 278 -19.33 -17.51 5.28
C ILE A 278 -19.26 -17.18 6.77
N GLN A 279 -18.79 -18.14 7.57
CA GLN A 279 -18.62 -17.96 9.00
C GLN A 279 -17.16 -18.10 9.39
N GLY A 280 -16.71 -17.16 10.23
CA GLY A 280 -15.40 -17.17 10.85
C GLY A 280 -14.32 -16.46 10.03
N ARG A 281 -13.33 -15.94 10.76
CA ARG A 281 -12.23 -15.13 10.19
C ARG A 281 -11.41 -15.89 9.14
N ILE A 282 -11.17 -17.18 9.38
CA ILE A 282 -10.39 -18.05 8.48
C ILE A 282 -11.11 -18.19 7.13
N ASN A 283 -12.42 -18.42 7.12
CA ASN A 283 -13.19 -18.61 5.88
C ASN A 283 -13.47 -17.29 5.15
N MET A 284 -13.58 -16.16 5.87
CA MET A 284 -13.63 -14.82 5.26
C MET A 284 -12.29 -14.46 4.59
N ASN A 285 -11.18 -15.03 5.07
CA ASN A 285 -9.83 -14.95 4.51
C ASN A 285 -9.45 -13.55 4.00
N ARG A 286 -9.35 -12.59 4.92
CA ARG A 286 -8.87 -11.22 4.65
C ARG A 286 -9.65 -10.49 3.52
N ALA A 287 -10.91 -10.83 3.29
CA ALA A 287 -11.81 -10.08 2.42
C ALA A 287 -12.39 -8.86 3.16
N VAL A 288 -12.61 -7.77 2.44
CA VAL A 288 -13.26 -6.55 2.94
C VAL A 288 -14.64 -6.41 2.30
N ASN A 289 -15.58 -5.78 3.01
CA ASN A 289 -16.93 -5.54 2.50
C ASN A 289 -16.91 -4.89 1.10
N GLY A 290 -17.67 -5.46 0.17
CA GLY A 290 -17.72 -5.04 -1.24
C GLY A 290 -16.65 -5.66 -2.15
N ASP A 291 -15.67 -6.41 -1.62
CA ASP A 291 -14.67 -7.10 -2.44
C ASP A 291 -15.33 -8.09 -3.42
N THR A 292 -14.77 -8.21 -4.62
CA THR A 292 -15.10 -9.30 -5.54
C THR A 292 -14.15 -10.48 -5.28
N VAL A 293 -14.70 -11.58 -4.80
CA VAL A 293 -13.96 -12.74 -4.31
C VAL A 293 -14.19 -13.98 -5.16
N ALA A 294 -13.23 -14.91 -5.13
CA ALA A 294 -13.40 -16.28 -5.57
C ALA A 294 -13.72 -17.16 -4.35
N VAL A 295 -14.83 -17.89 -4.43
CA VAL A 295 -15.33 -18.71 -3.33
C VAL A 295 -15.45 -20.17 -3.71
N GLU A 296 -15.18 -21.05 -2.75
CA GLU A 296 -15.35 -22.50 -2.83
C GLU A 296 -16.46 -22.91 -1.86
N LEU A 297 -17.42 -23.69 -2.35
CA LEU A 297 -18.48 -24.26 -1.52
C LEU A 297 -17.90 -25.36 -0.63
N LEU A 298 -18.19 -25.31 0.67
CA LEU A 298 -17.77 -26.33 1.62
C LEU A 298 -18.65 -27.59 1.51
N PRO A 299 -18.15 -28.77 1.92
CA PRO A 299 -18.98 -29.97 2.03
C PRO A 299 -20.17 -29.76 2.98
N GLU A 300 -21.29 -30.45 2.75
CA GLU A 300 -22.51 -30.34 3.56
C GLU A 300 -22.28 -30.61 5.06
N SER A 301 -21.28 -31.43 5.39
CA SER A 301 -20.86 -31.70 6.77
C SER A 301 -20.39 -30.43 7.50
N GLU A 302 -19.77 -29.50 6.77
CA GLU A 302 -19.20 -28.25 7.25
C GLU A 302 -20.15 -27.05 7.09
N TRP A 303 -21.38 -27.27 6.60
CA TRP A 303 -22.37 -26.21 6.54
C TRP A 303 -22.75 -25.74 7.94
N THR A 304 -22.86 -24.42 8.06
CA THR A 304 -23.12 -23.68 9.29
C THR A 304 -24.42 -22.88 9.15
N CYS A 305 -24.84 -22.22 10.23
CA CYS A 305 -26.01 -21.34 10.23
C CYS A 305 -25.64 -19.99 10.89
N PRO A 306 -26.34 -18.90 10.54
CA PRO A 306 -26.15 -17.61 11.20
C PRO A 306 -26.44 -17.71 12.69
N GLN A 307 -25.62 -17.06 13.51
CA GLN A 307 -25.82 -17.01 14.94
C GLN A 307 -26.96 -16.05 15.27
N LYS A 308 -27.82 -16.43 16.23
CA LYS A 308 -28.88 -15.54 16.75
C LYS A 308 -28.37 -14.44 17.70
N VAL A 309 -27.04 -14.32 17.83
CA VAL A 309 -26.38 -13.38 18.73
C VAL A 309 -25.80 -12.25 17.91
N ILE A 310 -26.21 -11.03 18.22
CA ILE A 310 -25.65 -9.82 17.64
C ILE A 310 -24.23 -9.66 18.23
N ARG A 311 -23.21 -9.67 17.36
CA ARG A 311 -21.81 -9.46 17.72
C ARG A 311 -21.27 -8.23 17.00
N LEU A 312 -21.23 -7.12 17.72
CA LEU A 312 -20.68 -5.86 17.24
C LEU A 312 -19.28 -5.67 17.80
N ARG A 313 -18.33 -5.35 16.92
CA ARG A 313 -16.91 -5.21 17.28
C ARG A 313 -16.70 -4.12 18.34
N ASP A 314 -17.38 -2.98 18.21
CA ASP A 314 -17.27 -1.87 19.15
C ASP A 314 -17.72 -2.28 20.57
N VAL A 315 -18.73 -3.15 20.68
CA VAL A 315 -19.28 -3.61 21.97
C VAL A 315 -18.35 -4.61 22.64
N GLU A 316 -17.89 -5.63 21.89
CA GLU A 316 -16.92 -6.61 22.42
C GLU A 316 -15.61 -5.93 22.88
N GLU A 317 -15.14 -4.91 22.16
CA GLU A 317 -13.93 -4.16 22.54
C GLU A 317 -14.13 -3.31 23.82
N ILE A 318 -15.35 -2.82 24.09
CA ILE A 318 -15.68 -2.14 25.35
C ILE A 318 -15.72 -3.15 26.49
N GLU A 319 -16.41 -4.28 26.29
CA GLU A 319 -16.51 -5.35 27.30
C GLU A 319 -15.12 -5.93 27.67
N MET A 320 -14.22 -6.11 26.70
CA MET A 320 -12.84 -6.55 26.97
C MET A 320 -12.00 -5.50 27.70
N LYS A 321 -12.23 -4.21 27.47
CA LYS A 321 -11.53 -3.11 28.17
C LYS A 321 -11.96 -2.97 29.64
N ASP A 322 -13.12 -3.48 30.00
CA ASP A 322 -13.58 -3.53 31.40
C ASP A 322 -13.11 -4.81 32.13
N ALA A 323 -12.58 -5.79 31.40
CA ALA A 323 -12.13 -7.09 31.92
C ALA A 323 -10.61 -7.18 32.19
N VAL A 324 -9.91 -6.05 32.33
CA VAL A 324 -8.43 -5.93 32.38
C VAL A 324 -7.84 -6.39 33.72
N ASP A 325 -8.16 -7.60 34.18
CA ASP A 325 -7.37 -8.28 35.20
C ASP A 325 -7.30 -9.80 35.05
N LYS A 326 -7.78 -10.41 33.96
CA LYS A 326 -7.53 -11.83 33.68
C LYS A 326 -7.34 -12.19 32.21
N GLU A 327 -6.09 -12.59 31.96
CA GLU A 327 -5.63 -13.62 31.02
C GLU A 327 -5.18 -13.22 29.61
N GLU A 328 -3.95 -13.68 29.37
CA GLU A 328 -3.22 -13.90 28.13
C GLU A 328 -4.05 -14.65 27.08
N ASP A 329 -3.74 -14.37 25.81
CA ASP A 329 -4.12 -15.06 24.58
C ASP A 329 -4.68 -16.49 24.78
N LYS A 330 -5.99 -16.58 25.06
CA LYS A 330 -6.76 -17.78 24.77
C LYS A 330 -7.31 -17.64 23.37
N ASP A 331 -6.92 -18.56 22.49
CA ASP A 331 -7.49 -18.71 21.15
C ASP A 331 -9.02 -18.68 21.23
N GLU A 332 -9.62 -17.59 20.72
CA GLU A 332 -11.07 -17.30 20.76
C GLU A 332 -11.93 -18.36 20.03
N ASP A 333 -11.31 -19.36 19.39
CA ASP A 333 -11.98 -20.43 18.66
C ASP A 333 -12.59 -21.52 19.58
N GLU A 334 -12.29 -21.51 20.88
CA GLU A 334 -12.79 -22.50 21.86
C GLU A 334 -14.06 -22.07 22.64
N ILE A 335 -14.82 -21.08 22.16
CA ILE A 335 -16.16 -20.82 22.71
C ILE A 335 -17.09 -21.96 22.27
N GLN A 336 -17.46 -22.81 23.23
CA GLN A 336 -18.31 -24.01 23.11
C GLN A 336 -19.49 -23.81 22.14
N ARG A 337 -19.33 -24.32 20.91
CA ARG A 337 -20.35 -24.28 19.86
C ARG A 337 -21.46 -25.28 20.19
N LYS A 338 -22.67 -24.81 20.51
CA LYS A 338 -23.87 -25.67 20.41
C LYS A 338 -24.00 -26.09 18.93
N LYS A 339 -23.86 -27.39 18.63
CA LYS A 339 -23.99 -27.89 17.26
C LYS A 339 -25.40 -27.58 16.75
N PRO A 340 -25.55 -26.82 15.64
CA PRO A 340 -26.87 -26.55 15.07
C PRO A 340 -27.51 -27.85 14.58
N ARG A 341 -28.85 -27.91 14.59
CA ARG A 341 -29.60 -29.03 14.01
C ARG A 341 -29.36 -29.05 12.50
N MET A 342 -29.37 -30.23 11.90
CA MET A 342 -29.04 -30.41 10.48
C MET A 342 -30.01 -29.64 9.54
N GLU A 343 -31.25 -29.43 10.00
CA GLU A 343 -32.32 -28.72 9.31
C GLU A 343 -32.10 -27.20 9.19
N ASP A 344 -31.22 -26.61 10.02
CA ASP A 344 -30.94 -25.17 10.04
C ASP A 344 -29.68 -24.79 9.25
N LYS A 345 -28.95 -25.76 8.70
CA LYS A 345 -27.67 -25.53 8.01
C LYS A 345 -27.91 -24.94 6.63
N ILE A 346 -27.20 -23.85 6.33
CA ILE A 346 -27.25 -23.19 5.02
C ILE A 346 -25.95 -23.40 4.25
N PRO A 347 -25.99 -23.40 2.90
CA PRO A 347 -24.81 -23.55 2.06
C PRO A 347 -23.69 -22.60 2.49
N SER A 348 -22.59 -23.18 2.99
CA SER A 348 -21.46 -22.42 3.53
C SER A 348 -20.26 -22.50 2.60
N ALA A 349 -19.54 -21.41 2.46
CA ALA A 349 -18.40 -21.27 1.56
C ALA A 349 -17.19 -20.68 2.27
N ARG A 350 -16.04 -20.74 1.61
CA ARG A 350 -14.81 -20.06 2.02
C ARG A 350 -14.21 -19.25 0.88
N VAL A 351 -13.56 -18.15 1.22
CA VAL A 351 -12.83 -17.30 0.28
C VAL A 351 -11.45 -17.92 0.00
N VAL A 352 -11.21 -18.29 -1.26
CA VAL A 352 -9.92 -18.87 -1.71
C VAL A 352 -9.00 -17.82 -2.35
N GLY A 353 -9.54 -16.65 -2.70
CA GLY A 353 -8.78 -15.55 -3.26
C GLY A 353 -9.65 -14.33 -3.52
N VAL A 354 -9.01 -13.17 -3.65
CA VAL A 354 -9.69 -11.90 -3.98
C VAL A 354 -9.35 -11.52 -5.41
N ILE A 355 -10.38 -11.39 -6.25
CA ILE A 355 -10.24 -11.10 -7.68
C ILE A 355 -10.08 -9.59 -7.90
N LYS A 356 -10.88 -8.79 -7.18
CA LYS A 356 -10.83 -7.33 -7.23
C LYS A 356 -11.12 -6.78 -5.83
N ARG A 357 -10.21 -5.94 -5.32
CA ARG A 357 -10.40 -5.20 -4.07
C ARG A 357 -11.34 -4.02 -4.27
N ASN A 358 -12.14 -3.74 -3.25
CA ASN A 358 -13.00 -2.57 -3.11
C ASN A 358 -12.47 -1.63 -2.02
N TRP A 359 -11.15 -1.55 -1.89
CA TRP A 359 -10.52 -0.65 -0.93
C TRP A 359 -10.69 0.80 -1.38
N ARG A 360 -11.08 1.65 -0.44
CA ARG A 360 -11.20 3.10 -0.60
C ARG A 360 -10.52 3.82 0.56
N GLN A 361 -10.61 5.14 0.54
CA GLN A 361 -10.27 5.93 1.71
C GLN A 361 -11.42 5.82 2.71
N TYR A 362 -11.10 5.50 3.96
CA TYR A 362 -12.09 5.32 5.03
C TYR A 362 -11.96 6.46 6.03
N CYS A 363 -13.08 7.10 6.35
CA CYS A 363 -13.17 8.08 7.42
C CYS A 363 -13.38 7.36 8.76
N GLY A 364 -12.85 7.92 9.84
CA GLY A 364 -12.96 7.28 11.14
C GLY A 364 -12.10 7.96 12.19
N MET A 365 -11.70 7.21 13.20
CA MET A 365 -10.90 7.74 14.31
C MET A 365 -9.91 6.70 14.84
N ILE A 366 -8.83 7.17 15.47
CA ILE A 366 -7.91 6.28 16.17
C ILE A 366 -8.53 5.81 17.49
N LEU A 367 -8.32 4.54 17.80
CA LEU A 367 -8.58 3.98 19.12
C LEU A 367 -7.40 4.28 20.03
N GLN A 368 -7.67 4.53 21.31
CA GLN A 368 -6.60 4.74 22.29
C GLN A 368 -5.70 3.50 22.35
N PRO A 369 -4.38 3.65 22.17
CA PRO A 369 -3.45 2.53 22.28
C PRO A 369 -3.46 1.99 23.71
N ALA A 370 -3.34 0.67 23.85
CA ALA A 370 -3.22 0.01 25.15
C ALA A 370 -1.92 0.40 25.87
N VAL A 371 -0.88 0.74 25.11
CA VAL A 371 0.44 1.16 25.59
C VAL A 371 0.63 2.65 25.28
N LYS A 372 0.94 3.45 26.31
CA LYS A 372 1.31 4.86 26.13
C LYS A 372 2.57 4.94 25.26
N ASP A 373 2.61 5.89 24.33
CA ASP A 373 3.71 6.14 23.38
C ASP A 373 3.90 5.11 22.24
N SER A 374 2.98 4.15 22.05
CA SER A 374 3.01 3.30 20.85
C SER A 374 2.75 4.13 19.58
N THR A 375 3.65 4.05 18.60
CA THR A 375 3.43 4.62 17.26
C THR A 375 2.38 3.84 16.48
N ARG A 376 2.13 2.58 16.84
CA ARG A 376 1.15 1.72 16.18
C ARG A 376 -0.18 1.82 16.92
N VAL A 377 -1.19 2.29 16.21
CA VAL A 377 -2.55 2.47 16.73
C VAL A 377 -3.56 1.77 15.83
N LEU A 378 -4.68 1.34 16.41
CA LEU A 378 -5.79 0.83 15.64
C LEU A 378 -6.70 1.99 15.23
N PHE A 379 -7.09 1.99 13.97
CA PHE A 379 -8.06 2.90 13.40
C PHE A 379 -9.41 2.20 13.28
N ALA A 380 -10.45 2.88 13.76
CA ALA A 380 -11.84 2.50 13.65
C ALA A 380 -12.50 3.31 12.53
N ALA A 381 -12.83 2.65 11.42
CA ALA A 381 -13.64 3.26 10.36
C ALA A 381 -15.04 3.60 10.87
N ALA A 382 -15.63 4.66 10.34
CA ALA A 382 -17.02 5.06 10.60
C ALA A 382 -18.00 3.98 10.11
N GLU A 383 -17.71 3.36 8.96
CA GLU A 383 -18.42 2.19 8.49
C GLU A 383 -18.05 0.94 9.29
N ARG A 384 -18.97 0.47 10.14
CA ARG A 384 -18.78 -0.68 11.04
C ARG A 384 -18.48 -2.02 10.34
N LEU A 385 -18.77 -2.12 9.05
CA LEU A 385 -18.50 -3.32 8.24
C LEU A 385 -17.01 -3.45 7.90
N ILE A 386 -16.24 -2.37 8.05
CA ILE A 386 -14.81 -2.35 7.77
C ILE A 386 -14.06 -2.80 9.04
N PRO A 387 -13.13 -3.76 8.93
CA PRO A 387 -12.32 -4.17 10.07
C PRO A 387 -11.45 -3.01 10.58
N ARG A 388 -11.02 -3.07 11.85
CA ARG A 388 -10.00 -2.14 12.34
C ARG A 388 -8.76 -2.20 11.47
N ILE A 389 -8.15 -1.05 11.21
CA ILE A 389 -6.95 -0.93 10.39
C ILE A 389 -5.79 -0.56 11.31
N ARG A 390 -4.67 -1.29 11.23
CA ARG A 390 -3.46 -0.92 11.95
C ARG A 390 -2.74 0.17 11.17
N ILE A 391 -2.50 1.30 11.81
CA ILE A 391 -1.72 2.41 11.24
C ILE A 391 -0.52 2.71 12.14
N GLU A 392 0.56 3.16 11.53
CA GLU A 392 1.75 3.64 12.24
C GLU A 392 1.86 5.17 12.10
N THR A 393 1.85 5.88 13.21
CA THR A 393 1.92 7.34 13.26
C THR A 393 2.60 7.83 14.53
N ARG A 394 3.49 8.81 14.38
CA ARG A 394 4.10 9.53 15.52
C ARG A 394 3.20 10.63 16.07
N GLN A 395 2.08 10.91 15.40
CA GLN A 395 1.14 11.98 15.74
C GLN A 395 -0.11 11.47 16.45
N ALA A 396 -0.06 10.27 17.05
CA ALA A 396 -1.21 9.64 17.69
C ALA A 396 -1.93 10.57 18.70
N GLU A 397 -1.17 11.27 19.54
CA GLU A 397 -1.76 12.23 20.50
C GLU A 397 -2.46 13.41 19.82
N HIS A 398 -1.96 13.90 18.68
CA HIS A 398 -2.59 15.01 17.94
C HIS A 398 -3.85 14.57 17.16
N LEU A 399 -3.89 13.32 16.71
CA LEU A 399 -5.02 12.75 15.97
C LEU A 399 -6.13 12.24 16.89
N LYS A 400 -5.86 12.16 18.20
CA LYS A 400 -6.81 11.73 19.21
C LYS A 400 -8.02 12.67 19.25
N GLY A 401 -9.22 12.07 19.24
CA GLY A 401 -10.48 12.82 19.24
C GLY A 401 -10.80 13.53 17.92
N LYS A 402 -10.01 13.31 16.86
CA LYS A 402 -10.28 13.85 15.53
C LYS A 402 -10.84 12.79 14.58
N ARG A 403 -11.65 13.23 13.63
CA ARG A 403 -12.01 12.46 12.44
C ARG A 403 -10.85 12.53 11.44
N ILE A 404 -10.38 11.38 10.99
CA ILE A 404 -9.25 11.24 10.08
C ILE A 404 -9.60 10.28 8.93
N ILE A 405 -8.83 10.36 7.86
CA ILE A 405 -8.91 9.48 6.71
C ILE A 405 -7.73 8.52 6.71
N VAL A 406 -8.00 7.23 6.51
CA VAL A 406 -7.01 6.16 6.41
C VAL A 406 -7.26 5.33 5.15
N ALA A 407 -6.20 4.89 4.49
CA ALA A 407 -6.26 3.96 3.36
C ALA A 407 -5.59 2.63 3.73
N ILE A 408 -6.13 1.51 3.24
CA ILE A 408 -5.55 0.18 3.43
C ILE A 408 -4.45 -0.05 2.38
N ASP A 409 -3.28 -0.50 2.82
CA ASP A 409 -2.14 -0.82 1.97
C ASP A 409 -2.04 -2.32 1.69
N SER A 410 -2.14 -3.13 2.74
CA SER A 410 -2.01 -4.58 2.63
C SER A 410 -2.68 -5.30 3.79
N TRP A 411 -2.96 -6.59 3.61
CA TRP A 411 -3.37 -7.47 4.71
C TRP A 411 -2.54 -8.76 4.70
N PRO A 412 -1.40 -8.77 5.41
CA PRO A 412 -0.55 -9.94 5.55
C PRO A 412 -1.25 -11.13 6.21
N ARG A 413 -0.77 -12.36 5.94
CA ARG A 413 -1.40 -13.63 6.42
C ARG A 413 -1.19 -13.90 7.92
N ASP A 414 -0.19 -13.25 8.47
CA ASP A 414 0.25 -13.26 9.87
C ASP A 414 -0.38 -12.11 10.68
N SER A 415 -1.17 -11.25 10.05
CA SER A 415 -1.75 -10.08 10.72
C SER A 415 -3.26 -10.19 10.89
N ARG A 416 -3.74 -10.09 12.14
CA ARG A 416 -5.18 -10.06 12.49
C ARG A 416 -5.92 -8.86 11.86
N TYR A 417 -5.22 -7.76 11.61
CA TYR A 417 -5.78 -6.52 11.06
C TYR A 417 -5.08 -6.13 9.75
N PRO A 418 -5.78 -5.53 8.77
CA PRO A 418 -5.14 -4.89 7.64
C PRO A 418 -4.20 -3.77 8.12
N ILE A 419 -3.13 -3.56 7.37
CA ILE A 419 -2.17 -2.46 7.56
C ILE A 419 -2.55 -1.35 6.60
N GLY A 420 -2.58 -0.12 7.11
CA GLY A 420 -2.85 1.07 6.33
C GLY A 420 -2.04 2.27 6.78
N HIS A 421 -2.26 3.40 6.12
CA HIS A 421 -1.61 4.66 6.43
C HIS A 421 -2.62 5.80 6.58
N TYR A 422 -2.23 6.79 7.39
CA TYR A 422 -2.95 8.04 7.55
C TYR A 422 -2.83 8.89 6.27
N VAL A 423 -3.95 9.46 5.82
CA VAL A 423 -4.02 10.35 4.66
C VAL A 423 -4.12 11.81 5.10
N ARG A 424 -5.18 12.17 5.84
CA ARG A 424 -5.40 13.53 6.35
C ARG A 424 -6.36 13.55 7.55
N SER A 425 -6.35 14.66 8.29
CA SER A 425 -7.34 14.97 9.30
C SER A 425 -8.49 15.73 8.65
N ILE A 426 -9.72 15.44 9.09
CA ILE A 426 -10.92 16.15 8.69
C ILE A 426 -11.17 17.27 9.71
N GLY A 427 -11.36 16.90 10.98
CA GLY A 427 -11.66 17.86 12.04
C GLY A 427 -11.90 17.19 13.39
N ILE A 428 -12.46 17.93 14.34
CA ILE A 428 -12.75 17.42 15.70
C ILE A 428 -14.03 16.59 15.67
N ALA A 429 -14.03 15.42 16.32
CA ALA A 429 -15.22 14.58 16.39
C ALA A 429 -16.36 15.31 17.12
N GLY A 430 -17.56 15.24 16.56
CA GLY A 430 -18.76 15.91 17.08
C GLY A 430 -18.97 17.35 16.59
N ASP A 431 -18.02 17.93 15.88
CA ASP A 431 -18.24 19.20 15.16
C ASP A 431 -19.16 18.99 13.94
N ARG A 432 -20.11 19.91 13.74
CA ARG A 432 -21.16 19.77 12.70
C ARG A 432 -20.58 19.73 11.29
N GLU A 433 -19.61 20.60 11.00
CA GLU A 433 -19.00 20.69 9.67
C GLU A 433 -18.16 19.43 9.40
N THR A 434 -17.40 19.01 10.41
CA THR A 434 -16.59 17.77 10.35
C THR A 434 -17.44 16.53 10.10
N GLU A 435 -18.53 16.34 10.85
CA GLU A 435 -19.39 15.15 10.68
C GLU A 435 -20.16 15.19 9.34
N ASN A 436 -20.52 16.38 8.84
CA ASN A 436 -21.11 16.52 7.51
C ASN A 436 -20.12 16.12 6.41
N GLU A 437 -18.86 16.56 6.49
CA GLU A 437 -17.82 16.15 5.54
C GLU A 437 -17.58 14.64 5.56
N VAL A 438 -17.52 14.03 6.75
CA VAL A 438 -17.40 12.56 6.91
C VAL A 438 -18.56 11.84 6.21
N LEU A 439 -19.80 12.32 6.40
CA LEU A 439 -20.98 11.71 5.78
C LEU A 439 -20.90 11.75 4.25
N LEU A 440 -20.51 12.89 3.69
CA LEU A 440 -20.37 13.08 2.24
C LEU A 440 -19.27 12.19 1.66
N LEU A 441 -18.12 12.08 2.33
CA LEU A 441 -17.01 11.22 1.93
C LEU A 441 -17.38 9.73 1.94
N GLU A 442 -18.06 9.25 2.99
CA GLU A 442 -18.43 7.83 3.11
C GLU A 442 -19.44 7.36 2.04
N HIS A 443 -20.23 8.29 1.51
CA HIS A 443 -21.21 8.04 0.44
C HIS A 443 -20.71 8.46 -0.94
N ASP A 444 -19.41 8.75 -1.06
CA ASP A 444 -18.76 9.15 -2.32
C ASP A 444 -19.47 10.35 -2.99
N VAL A 445 -19.98 11.29 -2.19
CA VAL A 445 -20.63 12.53 -2.66
C VAL A 445 -19.57 13.62 -2.84
N PRO A 446 -19.31 14.08 -4.09
CA PRO A 446 -18.38 15.17 -4.33
C PRO A 446 -18.92 16.47 -3.71
N HIS A 447 -18.14 17.06 -2.81
CA HIS A 447 -18.51 18.29 -2.09
C HIS A 447 -17.41 19.36 -2.14
N GLY A 448 -16.38 19.13 -2.95
CA GLY A 448 -15.39 20.15 -3.27
C GLY A 448 -15.98 21.23 -4.18
N PRO A 449 -15.35 22.42 -4.25
CA PRO A 449 -15.76 23.44 -5.19
C PRO A 449 -15.62 22.95 -6.64
N PHE A 450 -16.43 23.49 -7.53
CA PHE A 450 -16.26 23.27 -8.97
C PHE A 450 -14.88 23.75 -9.44
N SER A 451 -14.33 23.12 -10.49
CA SER A 451 -13.05 23.55 -11.04
C SER A 451 -13.17 24.84 -11.85
N ASP A 452 -12.06 25.55 -12.03
CA ASP A 452 -12.03 26.78 -12.84
C ASP A 452 -12.53 26.55 -14.28
N ALA A 453 -12.34 25.34 -14.82
CA ALA A 453 -12.84 24.95 -16.13
C ALA A 453 -14.37 24.80 -16.18
N VAL A 454 -15.02 24.48 -15.05
CA VAL A 454 -16.48 24.49 -14.94
C VAL A 454 -16.97 25.92 -14.78
N TYR A 455 -16.29 26.72 -13.95
CA TYR A 455 -16.61 28.14 -13.79
C TYR A 455 -16.48 28.94 -15.09
N SER A 456 -15.52 28.60 -15.96
CA SER A 456 -15.36 29.27 -17.26
C SER A 456 -16.47 28.97 -18.27
N CYS A 457 -17.32 27.96 -18.02
CA CYS A 457 -18.51 27.69 -18.81
C CYS A 457 -19.70 28.58 -18.41
N LEU A 458 -19.62 29.28 -17.26
CA LEU A 458 -20.67 30.18 -16.84
C LEU A 458 -20.72 31.41 -17.78
N PRO A 459 -21.91 31.92 -18.09
CA PRO A 459 -22.03 33.15 -18.86
C PRO A 459 -21.45 34.34 -18.09
N GLU A 460 -21.01 35.37 -18.82
CA GLU A 460 -20.58 36.63 -18.21
C GLU A 460 -21.74 37.27 -17.43
N VAL A 461 -21.45 37.71 -16.21
CA VAL A 461 -22.38 38.40 -15.33
C VAL A 461 -22.11 39.91 -15.38
N PRO A 462 -23.15 40.77 -15.49
CA PRO A 462 -24.58 40.45 -15.47
C PRO A 462 -25.07 39.79 -16.76
N TRP A 463 -25.82 38.68 -16.62
CA TRP A 463 -26.40 37.98 -17.76
C TRP A 463 -27.71 38.64 -18.20
N HIS A 464 -27.88 38.80 -19.51
CA HIS A 464 -29.09 39.33 -20.12
C HIS A 464 -29.68 38.33 -21.11
N VAL A 465 -31.01 38.23 -21.15
CA VAL A 465 -31.71 37.32 -22.06
C VAL A 465 -31.45 37.74 -23.51
N PRO A 466 -30.85 36.88 -24.37
CA PRO A 466 -30.61 37.21 -25.76
C PRO A 466 -31.91 37.25 -26.57
N ASN A 467 -31.95 38.10 -27.60
CA ASN A 467 -33.11 38.21 -28.49
C ASN A 467 -33.02 37.14 -29.59
N GLU A 468 -33.72 36.04 -29.40
CA GLU A 468 -33.67 34.86 -30.26
C GLU A 468 -35.02 34.62 -30.92
N SER A 469 -35.05 34.52 -32.25
CA SER A 469 -36.30 34.41 -33.03
C SER A 469 -37.09 33.12 -32.78
N HIS A 470 -36.46 32.11 -32.20
CA HIS A 470 -37.09 30.82 -31.88
C HIS A 470 -37.68 30.77 -30.46
N ARG A 471 -37.47 31.81 -29.64
CA ARG A 471 -38.01 31.91 -28.27
C ARG A 471 -39.36 32.63 -28.29
N LYS A 472 -40.39 31.99 -27.71
CA LYS A 472 -41.73 32.58 -27.56
C LYS A 472 -41.77 33.50 -26.33
N ASP A 473 -42.28 34.71 -26.50
CA ASP A 473 -42.48 35.64 -25.38
C ASP A 473 -43.79 35.34 -24.65
N LEU A 474 -43.70 35.04 -23.35
CA LEU A 474 -44.83 34.72 -22.47
C LEU A 474 -44.91 35.68 -21.27
N ARG A 475 -44.16 36.79 -21.28
CA ARG A 475 -44.08 37.72 -20.14
C ARG A 475 -45.40 38.41 -19.80
N SER A 476 -46.39 38.38 -20.70
CA SER A 476 -47.73 38.91 -20.46
C SER A 476 -48.63 37.99 -19.63
N LEU A 477 -48.23 36.73 -19.41
CA LEU A 477 -49.01 35.76 -18.63
C LEU A 477 -48.71 35.89 -17.13
N THR A 478 -49.74 35.69 -16.30
CA THR A 478 -49.57 35.60 -14.84
C THR A 478 -48.99 34.24 -14.49
N ILE A 479 -47.70 34.19 -14.21
CA ILE A 479 -46.95 32.98 -13.85
C ILE A 479 -46.57 33.08 -12.38
N CYS A 480 -46.72 31.98 -11.63
CA CYS A 480 -46.26 31.87 -10.25
C CYS A 480 -45.50 30.55 -10.01
N SER A 481 -44.66 30.54 -8.98
CA SER A 481 -44.05 29.34 -8.41
C SER A 481 -44.58 29.12 -6.99
N VAL A 482 -44.54 27.87 -6.51
CA VAL A 482 -44.93 27.49 -5.15
C VAL A 482 -43.82 26.66 -4.53
N ASP A 483 -42.93 27.33 -3.80
CA ASP A 483 -41.72 26.73 -3.24
C ASP A 483 -41.73 26.74 -1.71
N PRO A 484 -40.99 25.81 -1.06
CA PRO A 484 -40.77 25.84 0.38
C PRO A 484 -40.08 27.13 0.85
N PRO A 485 -40.33 27.58 2.11
CA PRO A 485 -39.62 28.72 2.67
C PRO A 485 -38.09 28.52 2.66
N GLY A 486 -37.35 29.48 2.10
CA GLY A 486 -35.88 29.43 2.02
C GLY A 486 -35.32 28.80 0.74
N CYS A 487 -36.17 28.43 -0.23
CA CYS A 487 -35.75 28.01 -1.56
C CYS A 487 -34.93 29.12 -2.26
N THR A 488 -33.80 28.73 -2.85
CA THR A 488 -32.88 29.63 -3.59
C THR A 488 -32.83 29.34 -5.08
N ASP A 489 -33.32 28.17 -5.47
CA ASP A 489 -33.25 27.49 -6.75
C ASP A 489 -34.68 27.16 -7.21
N ILE A 490 -35.26 28.06 -8.02
CA ILE A 490 -36.63 27.90 -8.53
C ILE A 490 -36.57 27.20 -9.88
N ASP A 491 -36.96 25.93 -9.90
CA ASP A 491 -36.87 25.07 -11.08
C ASP A 491 -38.18 25.00 -11.88
N ASP A 492 -39.30 25.41 -11.31
CA ASP A 492 -40.59 25.37 -11.99
C ASP A 492 -41.48 26.59 -11.73
N ALA A 493 -42.36 26.86 -12.69
CA ALA A 493 -43.42 27.84 -12.53
C ALA A 493 -44.61 27.46 -13.41
N PHE A 494 -45.80 27.85 -12.99
CA PHE A 494 -47.02 27.45 -13.67
C PHE A 494 -47.97 28.62 -13.92
N HIS A 495 -48.82 28.42 -14.92
CA HIS A 495 -49.91 29.29 -15.29
C HIS A 495 -51.14 28.43 -15.58
N CYS A 496 -52.30 28.88 -15.12
CA CYS A 496 -53.57 28.24 -15.43
C CYS A 496 -54.59 29.33 -15.76
N ILE A 497 -55.22 29.21 -16.93
CA ILE A 497 -56.30 30.10 -17.34
C ILE A 497 -57.45 29.30 -17.93
N GLN A 498 -58.68 29.69 -17.58
CA GLN A 498 -59.87 29.12 -18.16
C GLN A 498 -60.12 29.71 -19.56
N THR A 499 -60.10 28.87 -20.60
CA THR A 499 -60.31 29.31 -22.00
C THR A 499 -61.74 29.08 -22.50
N ALA A 500 -62.51 28.22 -21.82
CA ALA A 500 -63.94 27.99 -22.04
C ALA A 500 -64.60 27.45 -20.76
N SER A 501 -65.92 27.32 -20.73
CA SER A 501 -66.67 26.85 -19.56
C SER A 501 -66.21 25.48 -19.01
N ASP A 502 -65.64 24.62 -19.87
CA ASP A 502 -65.19 23.27 -19.57
C ASP A 502 -63.69 23.03 -19.90
N ARG A 503 -62.94 24.08 -20.26
CA ARG A 503 -61.55 23.94 -20.71
C ARG A 503 -60.60 24.93 -20.04
N TYR A 504 -59.48 24.40 -19.58
CA TYR A 504 -58.36 25.14 -19.02
C TYR A 504 -57.12 24.97 -19.87
N GLU A 505 -56.37 26.03 -20.05
CA GLU A 505 -55.00 25.99 -20.54
C GLU A 505 -54.06 26.01 -19.33
N VAL A 506 -53.23 24.99 -19.22
CA VAL A 506 -52.22 24.85 -18.16
C VAL A 506 -50.85 24.87 -18.83
N ILE A 507 -49.99 25.77 -18.38
CA ILE A 507 -48.60 25.85 -18.80
C ILE A 507 -47.73 25.51 -17.59
N ILE A 508 -46.85 24.55 -17.78
CA ILE A 508 -45.79 24.20 -16.83
C ILE A 508 -44.47 24.60 -17.47
N SER A 509 -43.77 25.52 -16.84
CA SER A 509 -42.44 25.98 -17.24
C SER A 509 -41.43 25.33 -16.31
N SER A 510 -40.49 24.57 -16.88
CA SER A 510 -39.35 24.01 -16.14
C SER A 510 -38.09 24.77 -16.55
N PHE A 511 -37.36 25.27 -15.57
CA PHE A 511 -36.08 25.92 -15.71
C PHE A 511 -35.00 24.88 -15.40
N PHE A 512 -34.27 24.45 -16.44
CA PHE A 512 -33.08 23.63 -16.26
C PHE A 512 -31.87 24.56 -16.29
N PHE A 513 -31.11 24.58 -15.21
CA PHE A 513 -29.85 25.32 -15.10
C PHE A 513 -28.68 24.55 -15.69
#